data_AF-A0A7S2HTW7-F1
#
_entry.id   AF-A0A7S2HTW7-F1
#
_cell.length_a   1.000
_cell.length_b   1.000
_cell.length_c   1.000
_cell.angle_alpha   90.00
_cell.angle_beta   90.00
_cell.angle_gamma   90.00
#
_symmetry.space_group_name_H-M   'P 1'
#
loop_
_entity.id
_entity.type
_entity.pdbx_description
1 polymer ?
#
loop_
_entity_poly.entity_id
_entity_poly.type
_entity_poly.pdbx_seq_one_letter_code
_entity_poly.pdbx_strand_id
1 'polypeptide(L)'
;SECIQEAKALEVTEEVVREAESILQEVEDEERKNFAATALAAACDEEDMDEIRSKLQFAREAGVHDSLCANGEAKLEALQKREAARAQLRDASTVKSGLPLGAQIARLRSALDGARAAAVP
;
A
#
# COMPACT_ATOMS: atom_id res chain seq x y z
N SER A 1 1.36 -13.05 -47.20
CA SER A 1 2.19 -12.37 -46.20
C SER A 1 3.50 -13.11 -46.13
N GLU A 2 4.63 -12.45 -46.43
CA GLU A 2 5.98 -13.05 -46.39
C GLU A 2 6.27 -13.74 -45.04
N CYS A 3 5.73 -13.22 -43.93
CA CYS A 3 5.89 -13.82 -42.61
C CYS A 3 5.30 -15.25 -42.48
N ILE A 4 4.25 -15.60 -43.25
CA ILE A 4 3.67 -16.96 -43.22
C ILE A 4 4.53 -17.95 -44.03
N GLN A 5 5.31 -17.47 -45.00
CA GLN A 5 6.21 -18.31 -45.79
C GLN A 5 7.56 -18.56 -45.10
N GLU A 6 8.09 -17.59 -44.34
CA GLU A 6 9.30 -17.77 -43.51
C GLU A 6 9.07 -18.72 -42.33
N ALA A 7 7.91 -18.66 -41.66
CA ALA A 7 7.58 -19.57 -40.55
C ALA A 7 7.53 -21.05 -40.99
N LYS A 8 7.03 -21.32 -42.21
CA LYS A 8 7.03 -22.66 -42.81
C LYS A 8 8.41 -23.20 -43.17
N ALA A 9 9.39 -22.31 -43.43
CA ALA A 9 10.76 -22.70 -43.75
C ALA A 9 11.60 -23.04 -42.50
N LEU A 10 11.12 -22.66 -41.31
CA LEU A 10 11.80 -22.83 -40.01
C LEU A 10 11.19 -23.94 -39.13
N GLU A 11 10.23 -24.72 -39.64
CA GLU A 11 9.44 -25.71 -38.86
C GLU A 11 8.79 -25.11 -37.59
N VAL A 12 8.54 -23.79 -37.57
CA VAL A 12 7.84 -23.14 -36.46
C VAL A 12 6.37 -23.56 -36.54
N THR A 13 5.98 -24.47 -35.67
CA THR A 13 4.60 -24.91 -35.55
C THR A 13 3.76 -23.83 -34.88
N GLU A 14 2.45 -23.82 -35.14
CA GLU A 14 1.50 -22.94 -34.44
C GLU A 14 1.56 -23.11 -32.90
N GLU A 15 2.02 -24.28 -32.44
CA GLU A 15 2.26 -24.60 -31.04
C GLU A 15 3.41 -23.77 -30.46
N VAL A 16 4.54 -23.65 -31.17
CA VAL A 16 5.68 -22.83 -30.74
C VAL A 16 5.32 -21.34 -30.67
N VAL A 17 4.51 -20.85 -31.62
CA VAL A 17 4.02 -19.45 -31.58
C VAL A 17 3.12 -19.23 -30.36
N ARG A 18 2.19 -20.15 -30.09
CA ARG A 18 1.29 -20.06 -28.94
C ARG A 18 2.05 -20.16 -27.61
N GLU A 19 3.07 -21.00 -27.52
CA GLU A 19 3.93 -21.11 -26.35
C GLU A 19 4.71 -19.81 -26.12
N ALA A 20 5.28 -19.21 -27.18
CA ALA A 20 5.96 -17.94 -27.09
C ALA A 20 5.03 -16.80 -26.63
N GLU A 21 3.80 -16.74 -27.15
CA GLU A 21 2.78 -15.78 -26.71
C GLU A 21 2.41 -15.96 -25.23
N SER A 22 2.26 -17.21 -24.77
CA SER A 22 1.99 -17.53 -23.36
C SER A 22 3.13 -17.06 -22.46
N ILE A 23 4.38 -17.34 -22.84
CA ILE A 23 5.56 -16.92 -22.07
C ILE A 23 5.65 -15.39 -22.00
N LEU A 24 5.39 -14.68 -23.09
CA LEU A 24 5.38 -13.22 -23.10
C LEU A 24 4.33 -12.67 -22.14
N GLN A 25 3.12 -13.24 -22.14
CA GLN A 25 2.06 -12.82 -21.22
C GLN A 25 2.45 -13.08 -19.75
N GLU A 26 3.06 -14.22 -19.44
CA GLU A 26 3.54 -14.52 -18.09
C GLU A 26 4.63 -13.54 -17.63
N VAL A 27 5.55 -13.17 -18.51
CA VAL A 27 6.59 -12.17 -18.21
C VAL A 27 5.97 -10.81 -17.94
N GLU A 28 5.03 -10.34 -18.78
CA GLU A 28 4.34 -9.07 -18.58
C GLU A 28 3.54 -9.04 -17.26
N ASP A 29 2.88 -10.14 -16.92
CA ASP A 29 2.13 -10.28 -15.67
C ASP A 29 3.07 -10.24 -14.44
N GLU A 30 4.22 -10.90 -14.51
CA GLU A 30 5.22 -10.86 -13.44
C GLU A 30 5.89 -9.50 -13.29
N GLU A 31 6.19 -8.81 -14.40
CA GLU A 31 6.68 -7.43 -14.37
C GLU A 31 5.67 -6.50 -13.71
N ARG A 32 4.38 -6.64 -14.05
CA ARG A 32 3.31 -5.86 -13.45
C ARG A 32 3.18 -6.10 -11.94
N LYS A 33 3.27 -7.36 -11.50
CA LYS A 33 3.27 -7.72 -10.07
C LYS A 33 4.47 -7.11 -9.33
N ASN A 34 5.68 -7.25 -9.89
CA ASN A 34 6.89 -6.69 -9.30
C ASN A 34 6.83 -5.17 -9.19
N PHE A 35 6.35 -4.50 -10.23
CA PHE A 35 6.16 -3.06 -10.22
C PHE A 35 5.16 -2.63 -9.13
N ALA A 36 4.02 -3.32 -9.04
CA ALA A 36 3.01 -3.03 -8.03
C ALA A 36 3.51 -3.25 -6.59
N ALA A 37 4.25 -4.34 -6.35
CA ALA A 37 4.86 -4.63 -5.06
C ALA A 37 5.89 -3.54 -4.65
N THR A 38 6.75 -3.15 -5.59
CA THR A 38 7.77 -2.11 -5.36
C THR A 38 7.13 -0.75 -5.08
N ALA A 39 6.10 -0.38 -5.83
CA ALA A 39 5.37 0.87 -5.63
C ALA A 39 4.65 0.91 -4.28
N LEU A 40 4.06 -0.22 -3.83
CA LEU A 40 3.45 -0.32 -2.51
C LEU A 40 4.48 -0.16 -1.39
N ALA A 41 5.65 -0.79 -1.53
CA ALA A 41 6.73 -0.65 -0.56
C ALA A 41 7.20 0.81 -0.44
N ALA A 42 7.43 1.49 -1.57
CA ALA A 42 7.80 2.90 -1.60
C ALA A 42 6.76 3.79 -0.90
N ALA A 43 5.47 3.59 -1.19
CA ALA A 43 4.40 4.33 -0.52
C ALA A 43 4.37 4.10 1.00
N CYS A 44 4.68 2.87 1.45
CA CYS A 44 4.78 2.55 2.87
C CYS A 44 5.96 3.24 3.56
N ASP A 45 7.08 3.39 2.86
CA ASP A 45 8.28 4.07 3.35
C ASP A 45 8.09 5.59 3.45
N GLU A 46 7.37 6.18 2.49
CA GLU A 46 7.01 7.61 2.48
C GLU A 46 5.93 7.96 3.51
N GLU A 47 5.24 6.96 4.06
CA GLU A 47 4.15 7.09 5.03
C GLU A 47 2.96 7.95 4.54
N ASP A 48 2.77 8.05 3.23
CA ASP A 48 1.62 8.72 2.62
C ASP A 48 0.41 7.77 2.60
N MET A 49 -0.59 8.05 3.43
CA MET A 49 -1.76 7.19 3.56
C MET A 49 -2.64 7.10 2.31
N ASP A 50 -2.73 8.18 1.52
CA ASP A 50 -3.54 8.20 0.31
C ASP A 50 -2.82 7.42 -0.80
N GLU A 51 -1.50 7.57 -0.89
CA GLU A 51 -0.70 6.78 -1.80
C GLU A 51 -0.71 5.29 -1.41
N ILE A 52 -0.55 4.93 -0.14
CA ILE A 52 -0.64 3.54 0.34
C ILE A 52 -1.97 2.91 -0.08
N ARG A 53 -3.11 3.61 0.09
CA ARG A 53 -4.42 3.09 -0.34
C ARG A 53 -4.48 2.83 -1.84
N SER A 54 -3.99 3.78 -2.64
CA SER A 54 -3.94 3.67 -4.09
C SER A 54 -3.05 2.49 -4.54
N LYS A 55 -1.85 2.37 -3.96
CA LYS A 55 -0.93 1.26 -4.29
C LYS A 55 -1.40 -0.09 -3.78
N LEU A 56 -2.11 -0.16 -2.66
CA LEU A 56 -2.75 -1.40 -2.18
C LEU A 56 -3.80 -1.90 -3.17
N GLN A 57 -4.65 -1.00 -3.68
CA GLN A 57 -5.62 -1.37 -4.70
C GLN A 57 -4.91 -1.90 -5.96
N PHE A 58 -3.89 -1.18 -6.44
CA PHE A 58 -3.12 -1.58 -7.61
C PHE A 58 -2.41 -2.92 -7.42
N ALA A 59 -1.82 -3.18 -6.24
CA ALA A 59 -1.18 -4.44 -5.91
C ALA A 59 -2.16 -5.63 -5.93
N ARG A 60 -3.37 -5.45 -5.39
CA ARG A 60 -4.43 -6.47 -5.45
C ARG A 60 -4.88 -6.76 -6.88
N GLU A 61 -5.07 -5.71 -7.68
CA GLU A 61 -5.45 -5.85 -9.09
C GLU A 61 -4.37 -6.52 -9.94
N ALA A 62 -3.10 -6.33 -9.58
CA ALA A 62 -1.97 -7.00 -10.20
C ALA A 62 -1.76 -8.45 -9.71
N GLY A 63 -2.46 -8.89 -8.66
CA GLY A 63 -2.30 -10.23 -8.09
C GLY A 63 -1.03 -10.39 -7.24
N VAL A 64 -0.58 -9.31 -6.60
CA VAL A 64 0.52 -9.37 -5.61
C VAL A 64 0.09 -10.22 -4.40
N HIS A 65 1.03 -10.98 -3.85
CA HIS A 65 0.80 -11.90 -2.74
C HIS A 65 0.18 -11.23 -1.51
N ASP A 66 -0.81 -11.89 -0.91
CA ASP A 66 -1.62 -11.35 0.21
C ASP A 66 -0.79 -10.86 1.39
N SER A 67 0.37 -11.47 1.67
CA SER A 67 1.23 -11.04 2.78
C SER A 67 1.80 -9.62 2.58
N LEU A 68 2.11 -9.23 1.35
CA LEU A 68 2.60 -7.88 1.05
C LEU A 68 1.47 -6.86 1.19
N CYS A 69 0.28 -7.21 0.72
CA CYS A 69 -0.92 -6.39 0.91
C CYS A 69 -1.25 -6.23 2.40
N ALA A 70 -1.20 -7.31 3.18
CA ALA A 70 -1.44 -7.29 4.62
C ALA A 70 -0.44 -6.38 5.37
N ASN A 71 0.84 -6.39 4.96
CA ASN A 71 1.84 -5.47 5.52
C ASN A 71 1.49 -4.00 5.23
N GLY A 72 1.08 -3.69 3.99
CA GLY A 72 0.64 -2.35 3.63
C GLY A 72 -0.62 -1.91 4.39
N GLU A 73 -1.58 -2.80 4.60
CA GLU A 73 -2.77 -2.55 5.41
C GLU A 73 -2.43 -2.27 6.88
N ALA A 74 -1.55 -3.09 7.48
CA ALA A 74 -1.10 -2.88 8.85
C ALA A 74 -0.38 -1.54 9.01
N LYS A 75 0.47 -1.16 8.04
CA LYS A 75 1.12 0.15 8.02
C LYS A 75 0.10 1.29 7.92
N LEU A 76 -0.89 1.18 7.03
CA LEU A 76 -1.96 2.16 6.88
C LEU A 76 -2.76 2.34 8.19
N GLU A 77 -3.13 1.24 8.85
CA GLU A 77 -3.84 1.28 10.13
C GLU A 77 -3.01 1.96 11.22
N ALA A 78 -1.71 1.65 11.30
CA ALA A 78 -0.79 2.28 12.25
C ALA A 78 -0.69 3.80 12.01
N LEU A 79 -0.59 4.23 10.75
CA LEU A 79 -0.56 5.65 10.39
C LEU A 79 -1.86 6.37 10.77
N GLN A 80 -3.01 5.76 10.51
CA GLN A 80 -4.32 6.30 10.91
C GLN A 80 -4.44 6.47 12.42
N LYS A 81 -4.01 5.46 13.21
CA LYS A 81 -3.98 5.56 14.67
C LYS A 81 -3.08 6.71 15.15
N ARG A 82 -1.90 6.85 14.52
CA ARG A 82 -0.94 7.91 14.84
C ARG A 82 -1.49 9.30 14.53
N GLU A 83 -2.16 9.49 13.38
CA GLU A 83 -2.77 10.76 13.02
C GLU A 83 -3.95 11.12 13.94
N ALA A 84 -4.83 10.15 14.24
CA ALA A 84 -5.93 10.34 15.18
C ALA A 84 -5.43 10.75 16.57
N ALA A 85 -4.39 10.09 17.08
CA ALA A 85 -3.80 10.44 18.37
C ALA A 85 -3.16 11.83 18.36
N ARG A 86 -2.49 12.23 17.26
CA ARG A 86 -1.97 13.60 17.09
C ARG A 86 -3.09 14.64 17.08
N ALA A 87 -4.20 14.37 16.39
CA ALA A 87 -5.36 15.25 16.35
C ALA A 87 -5.97 15.42 17.75
N GLN A 88 -6.15 14.33 18.50
CA GLN A 88 -6.62 14.35 19.88
C GLN A 88 -5.70 15.17 20.80
N LEU A 89 -4.38 14.99 20.67
CA LEU A 89 -3.40 15.74 21.45
C LEU A 89 -3.46 17.25 21.13
N ARG A 90 -3.62 17.62 19.85
CA ARG A 90 -3.80 19.01 19.44
C ARG A 90 -5.07 19.62 20.04
N ASP A 91 -6.21 18.93 19.95
CA ASP A 91 -7.46 19.41 20.57
C ASP A 91 -7.39 19.49 22.12
N ALA A 92 -6.66 18.57 22.75
CA ALA A 92 -6.47 18.57 24.21
C ALA A 92 -5.53 19.70 24.68
N SER A 93 -4.54 20.07 23.87
CA SER A 93 -3.62 21.18 24.16
C SER A 93 -4.29 22.57 24.11
N THR A 94 -5.48 22.65 23.51
CA THR A 94 -6.24 23.90 23.43
C THR A 94 -7.03 24.10 24.73
N VAL A 95 -6.76 25.21 25.42
CA VAL A 95 -7.52 25.62 26.61
C VAL A 95 -8.96 25.93 26.20
N LYS A 96 -9.92 25.18 26.74
CA LYS A 96 -11.36 25.42 26.50
C LYS A 96 -11.93 26.22 27.66
N SER A 97 -12.38 27.43 27.37
CA SER A 97 -13.12 28.27 28.33
C SER A 97 -14.37 27.55 28.83
N GLY A 98 -14.63 27.63 30.14
CA GLY A 98 -15.76 26.94 30.78
C GLY A 98 -15.47 25.52 31.29
N LEU A 99 -14.29 24.94 30.99
CA LEU A 99 -13.87 23.66 31.58
C LEU A 99 -13.04 23.88 32.86
N PRO A 100 -13.35 23.22 33.98
CA PRO A 100 -12.51 23.26 35.19
C PRO A 100 -11.09 22.77 34.89
N LEU A 101 -10.09 23.37 35.55
CA LEU A 101 -8.67 23.05 35.32
C LEU A 101 -8.37 21.54 35.48
N GLY A 102 -8.97 20.88 36.46
CA GLY A 102 -8.81 19.44 36.67
C GLY A 102 -9.30 18.60 35.48
N ALA A 103 -10.40 19.00 34.83
CA ALA A 103 -10.92 18.33 33.64
C ALA A 103 -10.03 18.59 32.41
N GLN A 104 -9.43 19.77 32.30
CA GLN A 104 -8.46 20.08 31.26
C GLN A 104 -7.18 19.22 31.41
N ILE A 105 -6.65 19.10 32.63
CA ILE A 105 -5.50 18.24 32.94
C ILE A 105 -5.82 16.77 32.62
N ALA A 106 -7.01 16.28 32.97
CA ALA A 106 -7.42 14.91 32.68
C ALA A 106 -7.49 14.64 31.16
N ARG A 107 -8.06 15.57 30.37
CA ARG A 107 -8.08 15.48 28.90
C ARG A 107 -6.66 15.42 28.32
N LEU A 108 -5.77 16.30 28.79
CA LEU A 108 -4.36 16.33 28.34
C LEU A 108 -3.63 15.02 28.65
N ARG A 109 -3.81 14.46 29.86
CA ARG A 109 -3.20 13.17 30.23
C ARG A 109 -3.69 12.03 29.36
N SER A 110 -5.01 11.92 29.16
CA SER A 110 -5.59 10.87 28.31
C SER A 110 -5.10 10.95 26.87
N ALA A 111 -5.01 12.16 26.30
CA ALA A 111 -4.50 12.35 24.95
C ALA A 111 -2.99 12.03 24.86
N LEU A 112 -2.22 12.34 25.90
CA LEU A 112 -0.80 12.00 25.97
C LEU A 112 -0.58 10.48 26.02
N ASP A 113 -1.37 9.76 26.81
CA ASP A 113 -1.29 8.30 26.92
C ASP A 113 -1.70 7.62 25.59
N GLY A 114 -2.74 8.13 24.93
CA GLY A 114 -3.12 7.68 23.58
C GLY A 114 -2.03 7.91 22.53
N ALA A 115 -1.41 9.09 22.54
CA ALA A 115 -0.29 9.41 21.64
C ALA A 115 0.94 8.53 21.90
N ARG A 116 1.23 8.19 23.17
CA ARG A 116 2.29 7.24 23.52
C ARG A 116 2.01 5.85 22.99
N ALA A 117 0.78 5.36 23.14
CA ALA A 117 0.39 4.05 22.63
C ALA A 117 0.50 3.96 21.09
N ALA A 118 0.15 5.04 20.38
CA ALA A 118 0.24 5.10 18.92
C ALA A 118 1.65 5.39 18.37
N ALA A 119 2.61 5.73 19.24
CA ALA A 119 4.00 5.98 18.86
C ALA A 119 4.90 4.73 18.99
N VAL A 120 4.39 3.63 19.54
CA VAL A 120 5.12 2.37 19.63
C VAL A 120 5.24 1.78 18.22
N PRO A 121 6.47 1.52 17.72
CA PRO A 121 6.70 0.94 16.40
C PRO A 121 6.22 -0.52 16.30
#